data_AF-A0A094EBJ2-F1
#
_entry.id   AF-A0A094EBJ2-F1
#
_cell.length_a   1.000
_cell.length_b   1.000
_cell.length_c   1.000
_cell.angle_alpha   90.00
_cell.angle_beta   90.00
_cell.angle_gamma   90.00
#
_symmetry.space_group_name_H-M   'P 1'
#
loop_
_entity.id
_entity.type
_entity.pdbx_description
1 polymer ?
#
loop_
_entity_poly.entity_id
_entity_poly.type
_entity_poly.pdbx_seq_one_letter_code
_entity_poly.pdbx_strand_id
1 'polypeptide(L)'
;MTNQILRAAGLFQALLTTPIALTLGFLAFVQLWDNYETVYRFLTYTVNGLLATIILFILLIQDRMPSLSAKISFVLEAAKSLLATAMWLWLVLDSAYADHSGRYREPSNDRFLRVVRAFIAGFALLVLFYPTAIYATYVACEEDKVAARDAAVEEGERTPLLSQEA
;
A
#
# COMPACT_ATOMS: atom_id res chain seq x y z
N MET A 1 20.28 -11.53 -3.88
CA MET A 1 19.97 -10.82 -2.60
C MET A 1 18.73 -9.94 -2.70
N THR A 2 18.48 -9.24 -3.81
CA THR A 2 17.40 -8.24 -3.93
C THR A 2 15.98 -8.80 -3.77
N ASN A 3 15.69 -10.02 -4.27
CA ASN A 3 14.41 -10.70 -4.03
C ASN A 3 14.16 -11.05 -2.54
N GLN A 4 15.20 -11.24 -1.74
CA GLN A 4 15.03 -11.55 -0.31
C GLN A 4 14.63 -10.30 0.48
N ILE A 5 15.13 -9.12 0.11
CA ILE A 5 14.79 -7.85 0.76
C ILE A 5 13.32 -7.48 0.48
N LEU A 6 12.87 -7.62 -0.78
CA LEU A 6 11.47 -7.38 -1.13
C LEU A 6 10.51 -8.34 -0.40
N ARG A 7 10.90 -9.61 -0.31
CA ARG A 7 10.11 -10.62 0.40
C ARG A 7 10.06 -10.35 1.91
N ALA A 8 11.18 -9.93 2.51
CA ALA A 8 11.22 -9.54 3.91
C ALA A 8 10.35 -8.31 4.17
N ALA A 9 10.43 -7.28 3.32
CA ALA A 9 9.59 -6.08 3.42
C ALA A 9 8.10 -6.43 3.29
N GLY A 10 7.72 -7.28 2.32
CA GLY A 10 6.36 -7.78 2.17
C GLY A 10 5.87 -8.55 3.40
N LEU A 11 6.73 -9.33 4.04
CA LEU A 11 6.41 -10.01 5.30
C LEU A 11 6.16 -9.02 6.45
N PHE A 12 6.99 -7.99 6.60
CA PHE A 12 6.76 -6.94 7.60
C PHE A 12 5.47 -6.15 7.33
N GLN A 13 5.18 -5.85 6.06
CA GLN A 13 3.91 -5.23 5.66
C GLN A 13 2.72 -6.14 6.03
N ALA A 14 2.82 -7.46 5.81
CA ALA A 14 1.78 -8.42 6.18
C ALA A 14 1.60 -8.54 7.70
N LEU A 15 2.70 -8.61 8.45
CA LEU A 15 2.69 -8.65 9.91
C LEU A 15 2.07 -7.39 10.52
N LEU A 16 2.25 -6.24 9.89
CA LEU A 16 1.63 -4.98 10.31
C LEU A 16 0.15 -4.93 9.94
N THR A 17 -0.21 -5.29 8.71
CA THR A 17 -1.57 -5.11 8.19
C THR A 17 -2.56 -6.16 8.68
N THR A 18 -2.11 -7.37 9.01
CA THR A 18 -2.93 -8.46 9.56
C THR A 18 -3.66 -8.06 10.84
N PRO A 19 -2.96 -7.64 11.92
CA PRO A 19 -3.64 -7.24 13.16
C PRO A 19 -4.53 -6.01 12.94
N ILE A 20 -4.16 -5.09 12.04
CA ILE A 20 -4.99 -3.91 11.73
C ILE A 20 -6.30 -4.35 11.08
N ALA A 21 -6.27 -5.19 10.04
CA ALA A 21 -7.46 -5.68 9.36
C ALA A 21 -8.39 -6.43 10.32
N LEU A 22 -7.84 -7.33 11.15
CA LEU A 22 -8.62 -8.10 12.12
C LEU A 22 -9.24 -7.23 13.20
N THR A 23 -8.46 -6.33 13.80
CA THR A 23 -8.92 -5.47 14.89
C THR A 23 -9.98 -4.49 14.39
N LEU A 24 -9.75 -3.84 13.26
CA LEU A 24 -10.72 -2.89 12.69
C LEU A 24 -11.97 -3.59 12.17
N GLY A 25 -11.84 -4.77 11.57
CA GLY A 25 -12.99 -5.59 11.18
C GLY A 25 -13.85 -6.00 12.38
N PHE A 26 -13.21 -6.43 13.48
CA PHE A 26 -13.91 -6.75 14.72
C PHE A 26 -14.59 -5.52 15.32
N LEU A 27 -13.91 -4.37 15.39
CA LEU A 27 -14.50 -3.14 15.90
C LEU A 27 -15.68 -2.67 15.02
N ALA A 28 -15.58 -2.77 13.70
CA ALA A 28 -16.68 -2.48 12.79
C ALA A 28 -17.89 -3.38 13.07
N PHE A 29 -17.66 -4.68 13.29
CA PHE A 29 -18.72 -5.61 13.68
C PHE A 29 -19.39 -5.23 15.02
N VAL A 30 -18.60 -4.84 16.03
CA VAL A 30 -19.15 -4.37 17.32
C VAL A 30 -20.01 -3.12 17.13
N GLN A 31 -19.54 -2.14 16.33
CA GLN A 31 -20.29 -0.91 16.08
C GLN A 31 -21.60 -1.14 15.30
N LEU A 32 -21.72 -2.23 14.54
CA LEU A 32 -22.98 -2.59 13.86
C LEU A 32 -24.11 -2.89 14.86
N TRP A 33 -23.75 -3.38 16.05
CA TRP A 33 -24.71 -3.69 17.12
C TRP A 33 -25.01 -2.49 18.02
N ASP A 34 -24.23 -1.42 17.89
CA ASP A 34 -24.34 -0.20 18.70
C ASP A 34 -25.19 0.84 17.96
N ASN A 35 -26.11 1.51 18.67
CA ASN A 35 -27.16 2.37 18.10
C ASN A 35 -26.65 3.57 17.25
N TYR A 36 -27.58 4.24 16.56
CA TYR A 36 -27.45 5.40 15.63
C TYR A 36 -26.34 6.45 15.89
N GLU A 37 -25.82 6.59 17.11
CA GLU A 37 -24.74 7.55 17.45
C GLU A 37 -23.32 7.07 17.05
N THR A 38 -23.18 5.85 16.54
CA THR A 38 -21.87 5.25 16.21
C THR A 38 -21.55 5.15 14.72
N VAL A 39 -22.42 5.66 13.84
CA VAL A 39 -22.27 5.55 12.37
C VAL A 39 -20.89 6.01 11.87
N TYR A 40 -20.37 7.12 12.42
CA TYR A 40 -19.03 7.60 12.06
C TYR A 40 -17.92 6.59 12.41
N ARG A 41 -18.01 5.94 13.58
CA ARG A 41 -17.04 4.91 14.01
C ARG A 41 -17.17 3.65 13.19
N PHE A 42 -18.40 3.21 12.94
CA PHE A 42 -18.66 2.09 12.04
C PHE A 42 -18.03 2.31 10.67
N LEU A 43 -18.26 3.46 10.04
CA LEU A 43 -17.65 3.80 8.75
C LEU A 43 -16.13 3.87 8.84
N THR A 44 -15.59 4.50 9.88
CA THR A 44 -14.14 4.62 10.09
C THR A 44 -13.46 3.25 10.19
N TYR A 45 -13.99 2.35 11.01
CA TYR A 45 -13.43 1.01 11.18
C TYR A 45 -13.63 0.14 9.94
N THR A 46 -14.79 0.23 9.29
CA THR A 46 -15.09 -0.53 8.07
C THR A 46 -14.17 -0.12 6.93
N VAL A 47 -14.05 1.17 6.64
CA VAL A 47 -13.21 1.67 5.53
C VAL A 47 -11.75 1.34 5.79
N ASN A 48 -11.22 1.67 6.97
CA ASN A 48 -9.80 1.40 7.26
C ASN A 48 -9.51 -0.12 7.36
N GLY A 49 -10.45 -0.92 7.87
CA GLY A 49 -10.35 -2.38 7.89
C GLY A 49 -10.35 -2.99 6.50
N LEU A 50 -11.20 -2.49 5.59
CA LEU A 50 -11.22 -2.91 4.18
C LEU A 50 -9.93 -2.53 3.46
N LEU A 51 -9.43 -1.30 3.64
CA LEU A 51 -8.15 -0.89 3.04
C LEU A 51 -7.00 -1.79 3.50
N ALA A 52 -6.92 -2.09 4.80
CA ALA A 52 -5.92 -3.03 5.34
C ALA A 52 -6.10 -4.45 4.77
N THR A 53 -7.34 -4.92 4.61
CA THR A 53 -7.65 -6.23 4.03
C THR A 53 -7.25 -6.30 2.55
N ILE A 54 -7.46 -5.24 1.77
CA ILE A 54 -7.04 -5.18 0.37
C ILE A 54 -5.51 -5.20 0.27
N ILE A 55 -4.80 -4.48 1.15
CA ILE A 55 -3.34 -4.55 1.22
C ILE A 55 -2.87 -5.99 1.50
N LEU A 56 -3.47 -6.68 2.47
CA LEU A 56 -3.17 -8.09 2.76
C LEU A 56 -3.44 -9.00 1.57
N PHE A 57 -4.55 -8.78 0.87
CA PHE A 57 -4.89 -9.54 -0.32
C PHE A 57 -3.84 -9.37 -1.42
N ILE A 58 -3.37 -8.14 -1.65
CA ILE A 58 -2.27 -7.86 -2.59
C ILE A 58 -1.00 -8.60 -2.17
N LEU A 59 -0.64 -8.55 -0.89
CA LEU A 59 0.54 -9.25 -0.36
C LEU A 59 0.44 -10.77 -0.55
N LEU A 60 -0.75 -11.34 -0.36
CA LEU A 60 -1.01 -12.75 -0.58
C LEU A 60 -0.88 -13.14 -2.06
N ILE A 61 -1.38 -12.30 -2.97
CA ILE A 61 -1.17 -12.49 -4.42
C ILE A 61 0.33 -12.50 -4.74
N GLN A 62 1.08 -11.52 -4.24
CA GLN A 62 2.51 -11.39 -4.52
C GLN A 62 3.33 -12.55 -3.94
N ASP A 63 2.97 -13.08 -2.76
CA ASP A 63 3.64 -14.26 -2.20
C ASP A 63 3.29 -15.55 -2.97
N ARG A 64 2.04 -15.68 -3.44
CA ARG A 64 1.61 -16.86 -4.22
C ARG A 64 2.05 -16.84 -5.68
N MET A 65 2.37 -15.66 -6.23
CA MET A 65 2.80 -15.49 -7.61
C MET A 65 4.18 -14.82 -7.65
N PRO A 66 5.28 -15.56 -7.40
CA PRO A 66 6.63 -15.00 -7.36
C PRO A 66 7.18 -14.57 -8.74
N SER A 67 6.52 -14.96 -9.84
CA SER A 67 6.94 -14.67 -11.22
C SER A 67 6.06 -13.61 -11.91
N LEU A 68 5.55 -12.63 -11.17
CA LEU A 68 4.81 -11.52 -11.76
C LEU A 68 5.73 -10.66 -12.65
N SER A 69 5.23 -10.24 -13.81
CA SER A 69 5.90 -9.24 -14.65
C SER A 69 6.15 -7.95 -13.85
N ALA A 70 7.25 -7.24 -14.12
CA ALA A 70 7.57 -6.01 -13.38
C ALA A 70 6.47 -4.95 -13.48
N LYS A 71 5.73 -4.89 -14.60
CA LYS A 71 4.60 -3.97 -14.76
C LYS A 71 3.48 -4.27 -13.76
N ILE A 72 3.14 -5.55 -13.57
CA ILE A 72 2.12 -5.97 -12.60
C ILE A 72 2.64 -5.75 -11.18
N SER A 73 3.89 -6.12 -10.92
CA SER A 73 4.54 -5.89 -9.61
C SER A 73 4.52 -4.41 -9.23
N PHE A 74 4.87 -3.52 -10.16
CA PHE A 74 4.79 -2.08 -10.00
C PHE A 74 3.37 -1.60 -9.66
N VAL A 75 2.35 -2.04 -10.41
CA VAL A 75 0.96 -1.66 -10.14
C VAL A 75 0.52 -2.10 -8.74
N LEU A 76 0.90 -3.31 -8.30
CA LEU A 76 0.57 -3.82 -6.98
C LEU A 76 1.29 -3.06 -5.86
N GLU A 77 2.57 -2.74 -6.02
CA GLU A 77 3.32 -1.93 -5.04
C GLU A 77 2.79 -0.49 -4.96
N ALA A 78 2.45 0.11 -6.10
CA ALA A 78 1.81 1.42 -6.16
C ALA A 78 0.43 1.40 -5.48
N ALA A 79 -0.39 0.39 -5.76
CA ALA A 79 -1.71 0.23 -5.15
C ALA A 79 -1.61 0.12 -3.62
N LYS A 80 -0.72 -0.74 -3.08
CA LYS A 80 -0.50 -0.83 -1.62
C LYS A 80 -0.11 0.51 -1.01
N SER A 81 0.81 1.23 -1.65
CA SER A 81 1.31 2.52 -1.16
C SER A 81 0.22 3.58 -1.18
N LEU A 82 -0.62 3.62 -2.21
CA LEU A 82 -1.77 4.52 -2.28
C LEU A 82 -2.81 4.20 -1.21
N LEU A 83 -3.13 2.92 -1.01
CA LEU A 83 -4.06 2.48 0.04
C LEU A 83 -3.55 2.85 1.44
N ALA A 84 -2.27 2.59 1.72
CA ALA A 84 -1.64 2.99 2.98
C ALA A 84 -1.62 4.52 3.16
N THR A 85 -1.40 5.28 2.08
CA THR A 85 -1.43 6.75 2.10
C THR A 85 -2.83 7.26 2.36
N ALA A 86 -3.87 6.65 1.79
CA ALA A 86 -5.26 6.99 2.07
C ALA A 86 -5.62 6.74 3.55
N MET A 87 -5.19 5.61 4.12
CA MET A 87 -5.37 5.33 5.55
C MET A 87 -4.64 6.36 6.42
N TRP A 88 -3.39 6.68 6.08
CA TRP A 88 -2.62 7.67 6.81
C TRP A 88 -3.26 9.06 6.75
N LEU A 89 -3.70 9.48 5.56
CA LEU A 89 -4.39 10.76 5.37
C LEU A 89 -5.69 10.81 6.18
N TRP A 90 -6.45 9.70 6.22
CA TRP A 90 -7.62 9.58 7.08
C TRP A 90 -7.27 9.83 8.55
N LEU A 91 -6.20 9.21 9.07
CA LEU A 91 -5.75 9.41 10.46
C LEU A 91 -5.28 10.84 10.73
N VAL A 92 -4.61 11.48 9.77
CA VAL A 92 -4.21 12.88 9.89
C VAL A 92 -5.44 13.78 9.99
N LEU A 93 -6.41 13.60 9.09
CA LEU A 93 -7.67 14.37 9.11
C LEU A 93 -8.46 14.11 10.40
N ASP A 94 -8.58 12.84 10.81
CA ASP A 94 -9.23 12.45 12.06
C ASP A 94 -8.58 13.11 13.29
N SER A 95 -7.25 13.24 13.30
CA SER A 95 -6.52 13.94 14.36
C SER A 95 -6.70 15.48 14.33
N ALA A 96 -6.88 16.05 13.13
CA ALA A 96 -7.04 17.48 12.93
C ALA A 96 -8.44 17.97 13.31
N TYR A 97 -9.47 17.15 13.03
CA TYR A 97 -10.89 17.47 13.28
C TYR A 97 -11.45 16.88 14.59
N ALA A 98 -10.60 16.30 15.45
CA ALA A 98 -11.03 15.81 16.75
C ALA A 98 -11.40 16.98 17.69
N ASP A 99 -12.67 17.38 17.71
CA ASP A 99 -13.19 18.43 18.60
C ASP A 99 -13.84 17.89 19.88
N HIS A 100 -13.73 18.68 20.95
CA HIS A 100 -13.88 18.31 22.38
C HIS A 100 -15.33 18.15 22.86
N SER A 101 -16.30 17.94 21.97
CA SER A 101 -17.70 17.85 22.41
C SER A 101 -17.88 16.57 23.24
N GLY A 102 -17.93 16.74 24.56
CA GLY A 102 -17.83 15.71 25.60
C GLY A 102 -19.01 14.73 25.69
N ARG A 103 -19.65 14.38 24.56
CA ARG A 103 -20.70 13.35 24.54
C ARG A 103 -20.14 11.94 24.70
N TYR A 104 -18.87 11.71 24.39
CA TYR A 104 -18.21 10.41 24.53
C TYR A 104 -16.86 10.52 25.26
N ARG A 105 -16.88 10.22 26.56
CA ARG A 105 -15.71 10.19 27.44
C ARG A 105 -15.05 8.81 27.35
N GLU A 106 -14.35 8.55 26.25
CA GLU A 106 -13.46 7.39 26.12
C GLU A 106 -11.99 7.84 26.14
N PRO A 107 -11.08 7.03 26.73
CA PRO A 107 -9.63 7.31 26.72
C PRO A 107 -9.02 7.30 25.31
N SER A 108 -9.69 6.66 24.33
CA SER A 108 -9.28 6.66 22.91
C SER A 108 -9.54 7.99 22.19
N ASN A 109 -10.31 8.89 22.80
CA ASN A 109 -10.71 10.17 22.23
C ASN A 109 -9.66 11.28 22.44
N ASP A 110 -8.55 10.97 23.10
CA ASP A 110 -7.47 11.93 23.30
C ASP A 110 -6.80 12.28 21.97
N ARG A 111 -6.82 13.58 21.64
CA ARG A 111 -6.17 14.14 20.44
C ARG A 111 -4.72 13.68 20.33
N PHE A 112 -4.00 13.58 21.46
CA PHE A 112 -2.63 13.09 21.51
C PHE A 112 -2.50 11.67 20.95
N LEU A 113 -3.36 10.73 21.35
CA LEU A 113 -3.33 9.36 20.84
C LEU A 113 -3.63 9.29 19.34
N ARG A 114 -4.54 10.13 18.84
CA ARG A 114 -4.83 10.22 17.39
C ARG A 114 -3.62 10.73 16.59
N VAL A 115 -2.94 11.76 17.09
CA VAL A 115 -1.70 12.28 16.48
C VAL A 115 -0.59 11.23 16.50
N VAL A 116 -0.40 10.52 17.62
CA VAL A 116 0.60 9.44 17.73
C VAL A 116 0.30 8.32 16.73
N ARG A 117 -0.96 7.92 16.56
CA ARG A 117 -1.37 6.92 15.55
C ARG A 117 -1.06 7.40 14.13
N ALA A 118 -1.39 8.63 13.79
CA ALA A 118 -1.09 9.21 12.48
C ALA A 118 0.43 9.28 12.25
N PHE A 119 1.22 9.62 13.27
CA PHE A 119 2.67 9.65 13.19
C PHE A 119 3.28 8.25 12.96
N ILE A 120 2.86 7.25 13.75
CA ILE A 120 3.32 5.86 13.60
C ILE A 120 2.94 5.31 12.21
N ALA A 121 1.73 5.59 11.74
CA ALA A 121 1.30 5.20 10.40
C ALA A 121 2.15 5.87 9.31
N GLY A 122 2.46 7.16 9.44
CA GLY A 122 3.34 7.86 8.49
C GLY A 122 4.76 7.30 8.48
N PHE A 123 5.29 6.94 9.65
CA PHE A 123 6.59 6.28 9.77
C PHE A 123 6.60 4.90 9.10
N ALA A 124 5.58 4.06 9.35
CA ALA A 124 5.45 2.76 8.70
C ALA A 124 5.35 2.91 7.18
N LEU A 125 4.67 3.95 6.70
CA LEU A 125 4.52 4.25 5.29
C LEU A 125 5.86 4.61 4.63
N LEU A 126 6.64 5.47 5.27
CA LEU A 126 7.97 5.86 4.81
C LEU A 126 8.99 4.72 4.82
N VAL A 127 8.92 3.83 5.80
CA VAL A 127 9.93 2.77 5.98
C VAL A 127 9.57 1.48 5.25
N LEU A 128 8.28 1.14 5.15
CA LEU A 128 7.85 -0.14 4.58
C LEU A 128 7.25 0.01 3.18
N PHE A 129 6.42 1.01 2.91
CA PHE A 129 5.61 1.07 1.68
C PHE A 129 6.30 1.85 0.56
N TYR A 130 6.79 3.07 0.84
CA TYR A 130 7.46 3.87 -0.19
C TYR A 130 8.74 3.24 -0.74
N PRO A 131 9.62 2.61 0.08
CA PRO A 131 10.82 2.00 -0.46
C PRO A 131 10.52 0.86 -1.44
N THR A 132 9.49 0.04 -1.19
CA THR A 132 9.11 -1.06 -2.10
C THR A 132 8.48 -0.53 -3.37
N ALA A 133 7.67 0.52 -3.30
CA ALA A 133 7.10 1.18 -4.47
C ALA A 133 8.14 1.89 -5.35
N ILE A 134 9.08 2.62 -4.73
CA ILE A 134 10.19 3.27 -5.45
C ILE A 134 11.03 2.21 -6.16
N TYR A 135 11.36 1.12 -5.46
CA TYR A 135 12.11 0.02 -6.06
C TYR A 135 11.37 -0.60 -7.25
N ALA A 136 10.08 -0.90 -7.12
CA ALA A 136 9.30 -1.46 -8.22
C ALA A 136 9.19 -0.51 -9.42
N THR A 137 9.12 0.80 -9.16
CA THR A 137 9.17 1.84 -10.21
C THR A 137 10.50 1.79 -10.96
N TYR A 138 11.61 1.71 -10.22
CA TYR A 138 12.94 1.62 -10.80
C TYR A 138 13.09 0.39 -11.69
N VAL A 139 12.66 -0.79 -11.23
CA VAL A 139 12.73 -2.04 -11.99
C VAL A 139 11.88 -1.98 -13.26
N ALA A 140 10.64 -1.48 -13.17
CA ALA A 140 9.78 -1.35 -14.34
C ALA A 140 10.38 -0.43 -15.41
N CYS A 141 10.98 0.70 -15.00
CA CYS A 141 11.68 1.59 -15.92
C CYS A 141 12.94 0.96 -16.53
N GLU A 142 13.65 0.10 -15.79
CA GLU A 142 14.83 -0.60 -16.29
C GLU A 142 14.46 -1.66 -17.32
N GLU A 143 13.40 -2.45 -17.08
CA GLU A 143 12.87 -3.40 -18.06
C GLU A 143 12.39 -2.71 -19.34
N ASP A 144 11.69 -1.58 -19.24
CA ASP A 144 11.25 -0.83 -20.43
C ASP A 144 12.45 -0.30 -21.25
N LYS A 145 13.55 0.10 -20.59
CA LYS A 145 14.78 0.53 -21.28
C LYS A 145 15.49 -0.62 -21.98
N VAL A 146 15.57 -1.79 -21.32
CA VAL A 146 16.18 -2.99 -21.92
C VAL A 146 15.36 -3.44 -23.12
N ALA A 147 14.03 -3.52 -22.99
CA ALA A 147 13.14 -3.87 -24.10
C ALA A 147 13.26 -2.90 -25.28
N ALA A 148 13.39 -1.60 -25.03
CA ALA A 148 13.62 -0.60 -26.07
C ALA A 148 14.99 -0.76 -26.76
N ARG A 149 16.02 -1.14 -26.00
CA ARG A 149 17.36 -1.41 -26.56
C ARG A 149 17.37 -2.68 -27.40
N ASP A 150 16.75 -3.75 -26.93
CA ASP A 150 16.66 -5.03 -27.66
C ASP A 150 15.88 -4.86 -28.98
N ALA A 151 14.78 -4.10 -28.95
CA ALA A 151 14.03 -3.74 -30.16
C ALA A 151 14.88 -2.94 -31.17
N ALA A 152 15.69 -1.99 -30.69
CA ALA A 152 16.58 -1.21 -31.54
C ALA A 152 17.73 -2.05 -32.13
N VAL A 153 18.21 -3.07 -31.41
CA VAL A 153 19.21 -4.03 -31.92
C VAL A 153 18.58 -4.94 -32.98
N GLU A 154 17.37 -5.46 -32.76
CA GLU A 154 16.67 -6.26 -33.78
C GLU A 154 16.36 -5.45 -35.05
N GLU A 155 15.99 -4.18 -34.94
CA GLU A 155 15.82 -3.29 -36.11
C GLU A 155 17.16 -3.00 -36.82
N GLY A 156 18.24 -2.82 -36.07
CA GLY A 156 19.60 -2.64 -36.60
C GLY A 156 20.14 -3.88 -37.32
N GLU A 157 19.81 -5.08 -36.86
CA GLU A 157 20.18 -6.34 -37.51
C GLU A 157 19.36 -6.63 -38.78
N ARG A 158 18.15 -6.06 -38.91
CA ARG A 158 17.31 -6.18 -40.12
C ARG A 158 17.70 -5.21 -41.23
N THR A 159 18.52 -4.21 -40.96
CA THR A 159 18.86 -3.12 -41.91
C THR A 159 20.20 -3.20 -42.68
N PRO A 160 21.13 -4.18 -42.53
CA PRO A 160 22.39 -4.13 -43.26
C PRO A 160 22.42 -4.86 -44.62
N LEU A 161 21.35 -5.57 -45.04
CA LEU A 161 21.39 -6.40 -46.27
C LEU A 161 20.90 -5.72 -47.56
N LEU A 162 20.44 -4.46 -47.51
CA LEU A 162 19.91 -3.75 -48.69
C LEU A 162 20.82 -2.61 -49.20
N SER A 163 22.00 -2.39 -48.59
CA SER A 163 22.93 -1.32 -48.97
C SER A 163 24.22 -1.79 -49.65
N GLN A 164 24.38 -3.10 -49.93
CA GLN A 164 25.57 -3.66 -50.58
C GLN A 164 25.43 -3.93 -52.09
N GLU A 165 24.30 -3.58 -52.71
CA GLU A 165 24.15 -3.65 -54.19
C GLU A 165 23.97 -2.25 -54.78
N ALA A 166 25.08 -1.54 -55.00
CA ALA A 166 25.15 -0.40 -55.91
C ALA A 166 26.57 -0.28 -56.50
#